data_AF-A0A933UAK2-F1
#
_entry.id   AF-A0A933UAK2-F1
#
_cell.length_a   1.000
_cell.length_b   1.000
_cell.length_c   1.000
_cell.angle_alpha   90.00
_cell.angle_beta   90.00
_cell.angle_gamma   90.00
#
_symmetry.space_group_name_H-M   'P 1'
#
loop_
_entity.id
_entity.type
_entity.pdbx_description
1 polymer ?
#
loop_
_entity_poly.entity_id
_entity_poly.type
_entity_poly.pdbx_seq_one_letter_code
_entity_poly.pdbx_strand_id
1 'polypeptide(L)'
;MKPNTCDRKAVALLACSALNAEATIAITRHLAACPACRGYFEEMSALAARHRDAARALPPAEISPQTRARVAAAIRRDSRRWPEEVLPGLGRRWMPVAAAAVVGLLLAGGAMLLLRRPLPPTLVVSQVAARLSSKGTTAPGSKFITYRLALNRSPEELDRLLTRDAGHSSADPTISFRSGTAWLDP
;
A
#
# COMPACT_ATOMS: atom_id res chain seq x y z
N MET A 1 -20.61 20.15 -8.44
CA MET A 1 -19.99 18.85 -8.11
C MET A 1 -18.81 19.11 -7.20
N LYS A 2 -18.86 18.72 -5.93
CA LYS A 2 -17.69 18.84 -5.04
C LYS A 2 -16.62 17.86 -5.53
N PRO A 3 -15.35 18.27 -5.67
CA PRO A 3 -14.28 17.31 -5.87
C PRO A 3 -14.25 16.44 -4.61
N ASN A 4 -14.77 15.23 -4.71
CA ASN A 4 -14.57 14.22 -3.67
C ASN A 4 -13.05 14.09 -3.53
N THR A 5 -12.52 14.58 -2.41
CA THR A 5 -11.09 14.52 -2.11
C THR A 5 -10.71 13.05 -2.03
N CYS A 6 -10.18 12.53 -3.13
CA CYS A 6 -9.73 11.17 -3.20
C CYS A 6 -8.62 10.99 -2.19
N ASP A 7 -8.84 10.17 -1.17
CA ASP A 7 -7.86 9.93 -0.12
C ASP A 7 -6.72 9.09 -0.69
N ARG A 8 -5.73 9.77 -1.27
CA ARG A 8 -4.53 9.17 -1.85
C ARG A 8 -3.77 8.34 -0.82
N LYS A 9 -3.85 8.68 0.47
CA LYS A 9 -3.20 7.91 1.53
C LYS A 9 -3.86 6.54 1.66
N ALA A 10 -5.19 6.49 1.71
CA ALA A 10 -5.91 5.22 1.77
C ALA A 10 -5.67 4.34 0.53
N VAL A 11 -5.59 4.93 -0.67
CA VAL A 11 -5.25 4.20 -1.90
C VAL A 11 -3.82 3.64 -1.87
N ALA A 12 -2.84 4.42 -1.41
CA ALA A 12 -1.46 3.95 -1.28
C ALA A 12 -1.33 2.84 -0.23
N LEU A 13 -2.04 2.95 0.89
CA LEU A 13 -2.07 1.89 1.91
C LEU A 13 -2.74 0.62 1.38
N LEU A 14 -3.77 0.73 0.53
CA LEU A 14 -4.37 -0.43 -0.14
C LEU A 14 -3.36 -1.12 -1.06
N ALA A 15 -2.59 -0.37 -1.84
CA ALA A 15 -1.54 -0.91 -2.70
C ALA A 15 -0.45 -1.68 -1.92
N CYS A 16 -0.19 -1.28 -0.68
CA CYS A 16 0.72 -1.96 0.24
C CYS A 16 0.07 -3.08 1.07
N SER A 17 -1.21 -3.40 0.85
CA SER A 17 -1.99 -4.37 1.65
C SER A 17 -2.01 -4.05 3.16
N ALA A 18 -2.01 -2.75 3.50
CA ALA A 18 -1.94 -2.24 4.87
C ALA A 18 -3.27 -1.67 5.38
N LEU A 19 -4.36 -1.86 4.65
CA LEU A 19 -5.70 -1.48 5.08
C LEU A 19 -6.39 -2.62 5.83
N ASN A 20 -7.30 -2.28 6.75
CA ASN A 20 -8.23 -3.24 7.33
C ASN A 20 -9.32 -3.65 6.31
N ALA A 21 -10.09 -4.69 6.62
CA ALA A 21 -11.08 -5.25 5.70
C ALA A 21 -12.20 -4.25 5.32
N GLU A 22 -12.70 -3.50 6.29
CA GLU A 22 -13.78 -2.52 6.07
C GLU A 22 -13.33 -1.39 5.14
N ALA A 23 -12.19 -0.77 5.44
CA ALA A 23 -11.61 0.28 4.60
C ALA A 23 -11.26 -0.25 3.20
N THR A 24 -10.81 -1.51 3.10
CA THR A 24 -10.49 -2.14 1.82
C THR A 24 -11.72 -2.17 0.90
N ILE A 25 -12.88 -2.57 1.44
CA ILE A 25 -14.14 -2.58 0.68
C ILE A 25 -14.52 -1.17 0.22
N ALA A 26 -14.42 -0.17 1.12
CA ALA A 26 -14.78 1.21 0.81
C ALA A 26 -13.90 1.80 -0.31
N ILE A 27 -12.58 1.63 -0.22
CA ILE A 27 -11.65 2.13 -1.23
C ILE A 27 -11.78 1.37 -2.55
N THR A 28 -11.98 0.05 -2.51
CA THR A 28 -12.16 -0.74 -3.75
C THR A 28 -13.41 -0.28 -4.51
N ARG A 29 -14.51 0.00 -3.80
CA ARG A 29 -15.72 0.59 -4.39
C ARG A 29 -15.45 1.96 -5.02
N HIS A 30 -14.65 2.80 -4.37
CA HIS A 30 -14.25 4.08 -4.92
C HIS A 30 -13.40 3.94 -6.20
N LEU A 31 -12.44 3.01 -6.23
CA LEU A 31 -11.60 2.73 -7.41
C LEU A 31 -12.42 2.23 -8.61
N ALA A 32 -13.56 1.57 -8.37
CA ALA A 32 -14.49 1.20 -9.44
C ALA A 32 -15.13 2.43 -10.11
N ALA A 33 -15.41 3.49 -9.34
CA ALA A 33 -16.07 4.71 -9.83
C ALA A 33 -15.10 5.83 -10.27
N CYS A 34 -13.84 5.83 -9.81
CA CYS A 34 -12.91 6.92 -10.07
C CYS A 34 -11.65 6.48 -10.87
N PRO A 35 -11.55 6.82 -12.18
CA PRO A 35 -10.41 6.41 -13.01
C PRO A 35 -9.09 7.06 -12.59
N ALA A 36 -9.10 8.30 -12.10
CA ALA A 36 -7.89 8.98 -11.64
C ALA A 36 -7.25 8.24 -10.44
N CYS A 37 -8.06 7.78 -9.49
CA CYS A 37 -7.57 7.06 -8.33
C CYS A 37 -7.15 5.62 -8.68
N ARG A 38 -7.74 5.04 -9.73
CA ARG A 38 -7.29 3.76 -10.29
C ARG A 38 -5.89 3.86 -10.90
N GLY A 39 -5.61 4.88 -11.71
CA GLY A 39 -4.26 5.10 -12.24
C GLY A 39 -3.23 5.28 -11.12
N TYR A 40 -3.56 6.07 -10.10
CA TYR A 40 -2.69 6.22 -8.92
C TYR A 40 -2.49 4.89 -8.15
N PHE A 41 -3.55 4.08 -8.01
CA PHE A 41 -3.45 2.75 -7.39
C PHE A 41 -2.50 1.83 -8.17
N GLU A 42 -2.58 1.81 -9.50
CA GLU A 42 -1.69 1.02 -10.36
C GLU A 42 -0.23 1.45 -10.20
N GLU A 43 0.05 2.76 -10.20
CA GLU A 43 1.40 3.30 -9.97
C GLU A 43 1.95 2.88 -8.61
N MET A 44 1.16 3.02 -7.54
CA MET A 44 1.57 2.64 -6.19
C MET A 44 1.73 1.14 -6.03
N SER A 45 0.88 0.34 -6.68
CA SER A 45 0.98 -1.13 -6.66
C SER A 45 2.25 -1.59 -7.37
N ALA A 46 2.61 -0.98 -8.51
CA ALA A 46 3.86 -1.27 -9.19
C ALA A 46 5.08 -0.89 -8.34
N LEU A 47 5.03 0.25 -7.64
CA LEU A 47 6.10 0.65 -6.72
C LEU A 47 6.22 -0.33 -5.53
N ALA A 48 5.10 -0.70 -4.91
CA ALA A 48 5.07 -1.67 -3.81
C ALA A 48 5.60 -3.05 -4.24
N ALA A 49 5.27 -3.49 -5.46
CA ALA A 49 5.80 -4.73 -6.03
C ALA A 49 7.33 -4.68 -6.17
N ARG A 50 7.89 -3.61 -6.77
CA ARG A 50 9.36 -3.45 -6.88
C ARG A 50 10.06 -3.49 -5.53
N HIS A 51 9.51 -2.84 -4.51
CA HIS A 51 10.08 -2.89 -3.16
C HIS A 51 9.99 -4.28 -2.54
N ARG A 52 8.88 -4.99 -2.75
CA ARG A 52 8.70 -6.37 -2.28
C ARG A 52 9.69 -7.32 -2.96
N ASP A 53 9.93 -7.16 -4.24
CA ASP A 53 10.88 -7.98 -5.00
C ASP A 53 12.32 -7.69 -4.57
N ALA A 54 12.68 -6.41 -4.42
CA ALA A 54 13.97 -6.01 -3.86
C ALA A 54 14.18 -6.56 -2.45
N ALA A 55 13.14 -6.53 -1.59
CA ALA A 55 13.22 -7.10 -0.25
C ALA A 55 13.39 -8.63 -0.26
N ARG A 56 12.81 -9.34 -1.23
CA ARG A 56 12.98 -10.79 -1.41
C ARG A 56 14.39 -11.16 -1.90
N ALA A 57 15.05 -10.27 -2.62
CA ALA A 57 16.41 -10.48 -3.09
C ALA A 57 17.47 -10.27 -2.00
N LEU A 58 17.12 -9.65 -0.86
CA LEU A 58 18.04 -9.50 0.26
C LEU A 58 18.32 -10.88 0.90
N PRO A 59 19.58 -11.13 1.32
CA PRO A 59 19.89 -12.34 2.07
C PRO A 59 19.04 -12.38 3.35
N PRO A 60 18.63 -13.58 3.81
CA PRO A 60 17.88 -13.72 5.05
C PRO A 60 18.60 -13.01 6.20
N ALA A 61 17.97 -11.99 6.78
CA ALA A 61 18.53 -11.32 7.94
C ALA A 61 18.49 -12.29 9.13
N GLU A 62 19.64 -12.51 9.78
CA GLU A 62 19.69 -13.25 11.03
C GLU A 62 19.01 -12.43 12.14
N ILE A 63 17.78 -12.81 12.47
CA ILE A 63 17.04 -12.19 13.57
C ILE A 63 17.56 -12.78 14.89
N SER A 64 18.10 -11.91 15.75
CA SER A 64 18.61 -12.31 17.06
C SER A 64 17.56 -13.13 17.84
N PRO A 65 17.97 -14.14 18.61
CA PRO A 65 17.04 -14.93 19.44
C PRO A 65 16.21 -14.07 20.40
N GLN A 66 16.81 -12.99 20.94
CA GLN A 66 16.12 -12.06 21.83
C GLN A 66 15.02 -11.29 21.10
N THR A 67 15.27 -10.81 19.88
CA THR A 67 14.26 -10.13 19.07
C THR A 67 13.11 -11.07 18.73
N ARG A 68 13.41 -12.32 18.34
CA ARG A 68 12.37 -13.35 18.11
C ARG A 68 11.53 -13.61 19.37
N ALA A 69 12.17 -13.74 20.54
CA ALA A 69 11.47 -13.94 21.80
C ALA A 69 10.57 -12.74 22.16
N ARG A 70 11.03 -11.51 21.94
CA ARG A 70 10.25 -10.27 22.16
C ARG A 70 9.04 -10.20 21.25
N VAL A 71 9.21 -10.47 19.95
CA VAL A 71 8.10 -10.47 18.98
C VAL A 71 7.09 -11.56 19.33
N ALA A 72 7.55 -12.77 19.63
CA ALA A 72 6.67 -13.86 20.03
C ALA A 72 5.91 -13.54 21.34
N ALA A 73 6.55 -12.90 22.31
CA ALA A 73 5.89 -12.45 23.54
C ALA A 73 4.86 -11.35 23.28
N ALA A 74 5.14 -10.41 22.37
CA ALA A 74 4.20 -9.36 21.98
C ALA A 74 2.95 -9.95 21.30
N ILE A 75 3.14 -10.87 20.34
CA ILE A 75 2.04 -11.56 19.66
C ILE A 75 1.16 -12.32 20.68
N ARG A 76 1.77 -13.03 21.65
CA ARG A 76 1.02 -13.74 22.70
C ARG A 76 0.23 -12.81 23.64
N ARG A 77 0.73 -11.61 23.89
CA ARG A 77 0.00 -10.62 24.71
C ARG A 77 -1.18 -10.04 23.93
N ASP A 78 -1.00 -9.79 22.65
CA ASP A 78 -2.04 -9.25 21.79
C ASP A 78 -3.13 -10.29 21.48
N SER A 79 -2.73 -11.56 21.26
CA SER A 79 -3.68 -12.66 21.09
C SER A 79 -4.51 -12.95 22.34
N ARG A 80 -3.99 -12.64 23.54
CA ARG A 80 -4.76 -12.73 24.80
C ARG A 80 -5.74 -11.57 24.99
N ARG A 81 -5.58 -10.48 24.24
CA ARG A 81 -6.53 -9.35 24.24
C ARG A 81 -7.67 -9.54 23.27
N TRP A 82 -7.56 -10.50 22.33
CA TRP A 82 -8.73 -10.92 21.59
C TRP A 82 -9.62 -11.68 22.57
N PRO A 83 -10.82 -11.17 22.87
CA PRO A 83 -11.71 -11.88 23.76
C PRO A 83 -12.02 -13.23 23.12
N GLU A 84 -11.79 -14.31 23.87
CA GLU A 84 -12.28 -15.67 23.55
C GLU A 84 -13.81 -15.70 23.35
N GLU A 85 -14.49 -14.57 23.58
CA GLU A 85 -15.92 -14.35 23.44
C GLU A 85 -16.42 -14.28 21.98
N VAL A 86 -15.55 -14.35 20.96
CA VAL A 86 -16.08 -14.39 19.57
C VAL A 86 -16.65 -15.75 19.18
N LEU A 87 -16.39 -16.85 19.92
CA LEU A 87 -17.14 -18.11 19.77
C LEU A 87 -17.20 -18.96 21.08
N PRO A 88 -17.85 -18.49 22.16
CA PRO A 88 -18.19 -19.34 23.28
C PRO A 88 -19.32 -20.29 22.83
N GLY A 89 -18.95 -21.50 22.40
CA GLY A 89 -19.88 -22.63 22.33
C GLY A 89 -20.36 -23.12 20.95
N LEU A 90 -20.10 -22.41 19.85
CA LEU A 90 -20.54 -22.90 18.52
C LEU A 90 -19.57 -23.93 17.89
N GLY A 91 -18.27 -23.87 18.21
CA GLY A 91 -17.24 -24.64 17.49
C GLY A 91 -17.29 -26.16 17.66
N ARG A 92 -17.71 -26.67 18.83
CA ARG A 92 -17.64 -28.13 19.11
C ARG A 92 -18.91 -28.90 18.73
N ARG A 93 -20.08 -28.26 18.76
CA ARG A 93 -21.36 -28.90 18.38
C ARG A 93 -21.64 -28.85 16.87
N TRP A 94 -21.15 -27.82 16.18
CA TRP A 94 -21.39 -27.65 14.74
C TRP A 94 -20.31 -28.24 13.85
N MET A 95 -19.16 -28.63 14.41
CA MET A 95 -18.07 -29.30 13.69
C MET A 95 -18.53 -30.49 12.81
N PRO A 96 -19.36 -31.43 13.29
CA PRO A 96 -19.82 -32.53 12.43
C PRO A 96 -20.78 -32.05 11.32
N VAL A 97 -21.59 -31.02 11.58
CA VAL A 97 -22.51 -30.44 10.59
C VAL A 97 -21.74 -29.69 9.50
N ALA A 98 -20.74 -28.91 9.88
CA ALA A 98 -19.86 -28.21 8.95
C ALA A 98 -19.03 -29.19 8.11
N ALA A 99 -18.49 -30.26 8.72
CA ALA A 99 -17.79 -31.31 7.99
C ALA A 99 -18.70 -32.01 6.97
N ALA A 100 -19.92 -32.35 7.36
CA ALA A 100 -20.91 -32.96 6.46
C ALA A 100 -21.30 -32.02 5.30
N ALA A 101 -21.48 -30.72 5.58
CA ALA A 101 -21.80 -29.72 4.56
C ALA A 101 -20.67 -29.55 3.53
N VAL A 102 -19.40 -29.54 3.98
CA VAL A 102 -18.23 -29.43 3.08
C VAL A 102 -18.11 -30.68 2.21
N VAL A 103 -18.27 -31.88 2.77
CA VAL A 103 -18.27 -33.13 1.99
C VAL A 103 -19.41 -33.14 0.97
N GLY A 104 -20.61 -32.71 1.36
CA GLY A 104 -21.75 -32.57 0.46
C GLY A 104 -21.48 -31.60 -0.69
N LEU A 105 -20.89 -30.44 -0.40
CA LEU A 105 -20.51 -29.44 -1.40
C LEU A 105 -19.41 -29.94 -2.35
N LEU A 106 -18.43 -30.70 -1.86
CA LEU A 106 -17.40 -31.31 -2.69
C LEU A 106 -17.96 -32.39 -3.61
N LEU A 107 -18.89 -33.22 -3.12
CA LEU A 107 -19.55 -34.24 -3.93
C LEU A 107 -20.47 -33.62 -4.99
N ALA A 108 -21.27 -32.62 -4.61
CA ALA A 108 -22.14 -31.91 -5.53
C ALA A 108 -21.35 -31.09 -6.57
N GLY A 109 -20.29 -30.39 -6.14
CA GLY A 109 -19.40 -29.64 -7.02
C GLY A 109 -18.58 -30.54 -7.95
N GLY A 110 -18.08 -31.68 -7.45
CA GLY A 110 -17.38 -32.69 -8.25
C GLY A 110 -18.29 -33.32 -9.30
N ALA A 111 -19.52 -33.70 -8.92
CA ALA A 111 -20.53 -34.19 -9.85
C ALA A 111 -20.86 -33.14 -10.93
N MET A 112 -21.03 -31.87 -10.54
CA MET A 112 -21.35 -30.79 -11.46
C MET A 112 -20.20 -30.46 -12.43
N LEU A 113 -18.94 -30.59 -11.99
CA LEU A 113 -17.77 -30.48 -12.87
C LEU A 113 -17.69 -31.63 -13.88
N LEU A 114 -18.03 -32.85 -13.47
CA LEU A 114 -18.03 -34.02 -14.37
C LEU A 114 -19.12 -33.92 -15.45
N LEU A 115 -20.27 -33.30 -15.14
CA LEU A 115 -21.32 -33.02 -16.12
C LEU A 115 -20.98 -31.85 -17.05
N ARG A 116 -20.11 -30.93 -16.63
CA ARG A 116 -19.64 -29.80 -17.44
C ARG A 116 -18.31 -30.10 -18.11
N ARG A 117 -18.30 -31.06 -19.05
CA ARG A 117 -17.15 -31.20 -19.96
C ARG A 117 -17.01 -29.90 -20.78
N PRO A 118 -15.87 -29.18 -20.70
CA PRO A 118 -15.67 -27.96 -21.47
C PRO A 118 -15.39 -28.30 -22.95
N LEU A 119 -16.09 -27.62 -23.87
CA LEU A 119 -15.67 -27.54 -25.26
C LEU A 119 -14.33 -26.80 -25.35
N PRO A 120 -13.42 -27.19 -26.26
CA PRO A 120 -12.08 -26.61 -26.35
C PRO A 120 -12.14 -25.11 -26.69
N PRO A 121 -11.39 -24.25 -25.98
CA PRO A 121 -11.35 -22.82 -26.26
C PRO A 121 -10.58 -22.54 -27.54
N THR A 122 -11.22 -21.80 -28.45
CA THR A 122 -10.58 -21.20 -29.62
C THR A 122 -9.64 -20.08 -29.13
N LEU A 123 -8.35 -20.23 -29.40
CA LEU A 123 -7.32 -19.26 -29.05
C LEU A 123 -7.47 -18.00 -29.91
N VAL A 124 -7.96 -16.91 -29.32
CA VAL A 124 -7.85 -15.57 -29.91
C VAL A 124 -6.62 -14.90 -29.32
N VAL A 125 -5.57 -14.83 -30.13
CA VAL A 125 -4.36 -14.05 -29.87
C VAL A 125 -4.72 -12.57 -30.01
N SER A 126 -4.79 -11.84 -28.90
CA SER A 126 -4.84 -10.37 -28.91
C SER A 126 -3.45 -9.83 -28.59
N GLN A 127 -2.70 -9.55 -29.65
CA GLN A 127 -1.52 -8.70 -29.59
C GLN A 127 -2.00 -7.24 -29.56
N VAL A 128 -1.81 -6.55 -28.43
CA VAL A 128 -1.72 -5.09 -28.45
C VAL A 128 -0.40 -4.70 -27.80
N ALA A 129 0.52 -4.39 -28.69
CA ALA A 129 1.81 -3.81 -28.41
C ALA A 129 1.69 -2.38 -27.88
N ALA A 130 2.57 -2.06 -26.94
CA ALA A 130 3.38 -0.85 -26.82
C ALA A 130 2.85 0.48 -27.40
N ARG A 131 2.75 1.49 -26.51
CA ARG A 131 2.95 2.95 -26.70
C ARG A 131 2.38 3.66 -25.45
N LEU A 132 2.98 4.61 -24.72
CA LEU A 132 4.05 5.62 -24.92
C LEU A 132 4.65 5.94 -23.53
N SER A 133 5.97 6.11 -23.32
CA SER A 133 6.76 7.34 -23.54
C SER A 133 6.04 8.65 -23.21
N SER A 134 5.96 9.02 -21.92
CA SER A 134 5.55 10.37 -21.51
C SER A 134 6.79 11.27 -21.33
N LYS A 135 6.90 12.19 -22.27
CA LYS A 135 7.83 13.32 -22.28
C LYS A 135 7.43 14.25 -21.13
N GLY A 136 8.29 14.39 -20.13
CA GLY A 136 8.05 15.23 -18.96
C GLY A 136 8.03 16.71 -19.33
N THR A 137 6.85 17.33 -19.20
CA THR A 137 6.69 18.79 -19.18
C THR A 137 7.11 19.30 -17.79
N THR A 138 8.25 19.97 -17.72
CA THR A 138 8.71 20.71 -16.55
C THR A 138 7.80 21.89 -16.28
N ALA A 139 6.91 21.75 -15.30
CA ALA A 139 6.30 22.89 -14.63
C ALA A 139 7.36 23.57 -13.74
N PRO A 140 7.51 24.91 -13.80
CA PRO A 140 8.41 25.64 -12.92
C PRO A 140 7.82 25.64 -11.50
N GLY A 141 8.51 25.01 -10.55
CA GLY A 141 8.12 25.11 -9.13
C GLY A 141 8.62 23.99 -8.23
N SER A 142 8.97 22.81 -8.75
CA SER A 142 9.43 21.71 -7.89
C SER A 142 10.96 21.67 -7.80
N LYS A 143 11.54 22.55 -6.98
CA LYS A 143 12.97 22.46 -6.60
C LYS A 143 13.33 21.06 -6.07
N PHE A 144 12.36 20.36 -5.49
CA PHE A 144 12.49 18.99 -5.00
C PHE A 144 12.90 17.97 -6.08
N ILE A 145 12.36 18.08 -7.30
CA ILE A 145 12.77 17.18 -8.39
C ILE A 145 14.23 17.44 -8.78
N THR A 146 14.65 18.70 -8.81
CA THR A 146 16.05 19.08 -9.08
C THR A 146 17.01 18.51 -8.03
N TYR A 147 16.67 18.63 -6.74
CA TYR A 147 17.47 18.05 -5.66
C TYR A 147 17.55 16.52 -5.75
N ARG A 148 16.42 15.85 -6.04
CA ARG A 148 16.39 14.40 -6.16
C ARG A 148 17.19 13.88 -7.36
N LEU A 149 17.20 14.63 -8.46
CA LEU A 149 18.01 14.29 -9.65
C LEU A 149 19.51 14.49 -9.38
N ALA A 150 19.89 15.56 -8.66
CA ALA A 150 21.26 15.82 -8.28
C ALA A 150 21.80 14.76 -7.30
N LEU A 151 20.99 14.38 -6.29
CA LEU A 151 21.31 13.32 -5.34
C LEU A 151 21.65 11.99 -6.03
N ASN A 152 20.94 11.67 -7.12
CA ASN A 152 21.16 10.45 -7.90
C ASN A 152 22.39 10.54 -8.83
N ARG A 153 22.90 11.74 -9.13
CA ARG A 153 24.13 11.92 -9.93
C ARG A 153 25.38 11.85 -9.06
N SER A 154 25.46 12.69 -8.04
CA SER A 154 26.53 12.68 -7.04
C SER A 154 26.17 13.51 -5.80
N PRO A 155 26.70 13.17 -4.61
CA PRO A 155 26.47 13.94 -3.39
C PRO A 155 27.05 15.37 -3.47
N GLU A 156 28.15 15.60 -4.19
CA GLU A 156 28.78 16.91 -4.37
C GLU A 156 27.92 17.86 -5.22
N GLU A 157 27.19 17.32 -6.20
CA GLU A 157 26.28 18.09 -7.05
C GLU A 157 25.08 18.62 -6.26
N LEU A 158 24.59 17.85 -5.28
CA LEU A 158 23.57 18.29 -4.34
C LEU A 158 24.09 19.43 -3.45
N ASP A 159 25.30 19.27 -2.91
CA ASP A 159 25.91 20.25 -2.01
C ASP A 159 26.14 21.60 -2.72
N ARG A 160 26.58 21.57 -3.98
CA ARG A 160 26.68 22.76 -4.84
C ARG A 160 25.33 23.45 -5.06
N LEU A 161 24.24 22.69 -5.23
CA LEU A 161 22.90 23.27 -5.39
C LEU A 161 22.39 23.91 -4.11
N LEU A 162 22.58 23.25 -2.97
CA LEU A 162 22.20 23.80 -1.66
C LEU A 162 22.97 25.08 -1.34
N THR A 163 24.28 25.08 -1.59
CA THR A 163 25.13 26.27 -1.38
C THR A 163 24.69 27.45 -2.26
N ARG A 164 24.34 27.18 -3.52
CA ARG A 164 23.85 28.20 -4.45
C ARG A 164 22.51 28.78 -3.99
N ASP A 165 21.56 27.95 -3.59
CA ASP A 165 20.22 28.38 -3.16
C ASP A 165 20.25 29.09 -1.80
N ALA A 166 21.17 28.69 -0.89
CA ALA A 166 21.40 29.38 0.37
C ALA A 166 21.88 30.84 0.15
N GLY A 167 22.77 31.06 -0.83
CA GLY A 167 23.21 32.41 -1.20
C GLY A 167 22.11 33.31 -1.75
N HIS A 168 21.08 32.74 -2.41
CA HIS A 168 19.96 33.50 -2.96
C HIS A 168 18.85 33.80 -1.92
N SER A 169 18.74 33.03 -0.83
CA SER A 169 17.71 33.25 0.21
C SER A 169 18.03 34.42 1.16
N SER A 170 19.28 34.90 1.20
CA SER A 170 19.70 35.98 2.10
C SER A 170 19.21 37.38 1.67
N ALA A 171 18.58 37.52 0.50
CA ALA A 171 18.22 38.83 -0.07
C ALA A 171 16.76 39.24 0.15
N ASP A 172 15.95 38.47 0.88
CA ASP A 172 14.54 38.81 1.15
C ASP A 172 14.29 39.10 2.64
N PRO A 173 14.43 40.36 3.10
CA PRO A 173 14.34 40.72 4.52
C PRO A 173 12.89 41.01 4.96
N THR A 174 11.94 40.12 4.66
CA THR A 174 10.52 40.33 5.04
C THR A 174 9.86 39.10 5.64
N ILE A 175 10.46 38.50 6.68
CA ILE A 175 9.74 37.56 7.55
C ILE A 175 9.85 38.06 8.99
N SER A 176 8.85 38.84 9.41
CA SER A 176 8.70 39.25 10.81
C SER A 176 8.17 38.05 11.61
N PHE A 177 9.06 37.42 12.36
CA PHE A 177 8.72 36.32 13.27
C PHE A 177 8.07 36.91 14.53
N ARG A 178 6.73 36.91 14.59
CA ARG A 178 5.95 37.35 15.76
C ARG A 178 5.95 36.22 16.80
N SER A 179 6.91 36.23 17.72
CA SER A 179 6.95 35.33 18.86
C SER A 179 5.80 35.63 19.83
N GLY A 180 4.79 34.75 19.87
CA GLY A 180 3.71 34.79 20.86
C GLY A 180 4.11 34.05 22.13
N THR A 181 4.59 34.79 23.14
CA THR A 181 4.73 34.32 24.52
C THR A 181 3.48 34.70 25.30
N ALA A 182 2.56 33.76 25.52
CA ALA A 182 1.43 33.97 26.44
C ALA A 182 0.85 32.63 26.89
N TRP A 183 1.51 31.92 27.81
CA TRP A 183 0.88 30.95 28.71
C TRP A 183 1.74 30.79 29.96
N LEU A 184 1.36 31.48 31.02
CA LEU A 184 1.66 31.16 32.42
C LEU A 184 0.74 32.06 33.25
N ASP A 185 -0.37 31.49 33.71
CA ASP A 185 -0.95 31.87 34.99
C ASP A 185 -1.41 30.59 35.71
N PRO A 186 -1.20 30.51 37.04
CA PRO A 186 -1.23 29.29 37.85
C PRO A 186 -2.62 28.75 38.19
#